data_AF-A0ABD0K0R6-F1
#
_entry.id   AF-A0ABD0K0R6-F1
#
_cell.length_a   1.000
_cell.length_b   1.000
_cell.length_c   1.000
_cell.angle_alpha   90.00
_cell.angle_beta   90.00
_cell.angle_gamma   90.00
#
_symmetry.space_group_name_H-M   'P 1'
#
loop_
_entity.id
_entity.type
_entity.pdbx_description
1 polymer ?
#
loop_
_entity_poly.entity_id
_entity_poly.type
_entity_poly.pdbx_seq_one_letter_code
_entity_poly.pdbx_strand_id
1 'polypeptide(L)'
;MLPVDNAYGGWPRSGEMDLLEAVGNRHYTSRITNRTRGIAVAHSTIHYGESRAQDRRHGEDYTFPHSTFGDGFHKYWLDWTENHIIMGVDDHPILSWNTPPHGYWQEGEFPSNLHNVWSSGTKSAPFDKPFYLILDVAVNGGQFSENYVNQPYPKPWTLHEPDAMQKFWAARHLWKPTWHGEGTAMKIRSVKMQQY
;
A
#
# COMPACT_ATOMS: atom_id res chain seq x y z
N MET A 1 -0.73 0.84 7.35
CA MET A 1 -0.99 1.09 8.80
C MET A 1 -2.47 0.95 9.04
N LEU A 2 -2.89 0.34 10.15
CA LEU A 2 -4.31 0.11 10.46
C LEU A 2 -4.72 0.72 11.80
N PRO A 3 -5.99 1.10 11.97
CA PRO A 3 -6.49 1.72 13.18
C PRO A 3 -6.33 0.77 14.38
N VAL A 4 -6.02 1.34 15.55
CA VAL A 4 -5.96 0.58 16.81
C VAL A 4 -7.33 0.02 17.17
N ASP A 5 -8.36 0.85 17.01
CA ASP A 5 -9.75 0.51 17.23
C ASP A 5 -10.55 0.77 15.96
N ASN A 6 -11.50 -0.11 15.64
CA ASN A 6 -12.45 0.08 14.54
C ASN A 6 -13.54 1.11 14.91
N ALA A 7 -13.15 2.32 15.30
CA ALA A 7 -14.03 3.36 15.84
C ALA A 7 -15.19 3.74 14.90
N TYR A 8 -14.97 3.63 13.58
CA TYR A 8 -15.97 3.88 12.54
C TYR A 8 -16.47 2.61 11.86
N GLY A 9 -16.10 1.43 12.39
CA GLY A 9 -16.38 0.11 11.81
C GLY A 9 -15.19 -0.48 11.05
N GLY A 10 -15.39 -1.64 10.42
CA GLY A 10 -14.33 -2.37 9.71
C GLY A 10 -13.83 -1.64 8.45
N TRP A 11 -12.73 -2.14 7.89
CA TRP A 11 -12.09 -1.57 6.70
C TRP A 11 -13.06 -1.37 5.52
N PRO A 12 -13.00 -0.24 4.79
CA PRO A 12 -12.06 0.88 4.93
C PRO A 12 -12.58 2.02 5.84
N ARG A 13 -13.63 1.79 6.64
CA ARG A 13 -14.29 2.87 7.42
C ARG A 13 -13.40 3.51 8.45
N SER A 14 -12.55 2.72 9.10
CA SER A 14 -11.61 3.23 10.10
C SER A 14 -10.23 3.56 9.50
N GLY A 15 -10.14 3.60 8.16
CA GLY A 15 -8.96 4.04 7.41
C GLY A 15 -7.84 3.00 7.30
N GLU A 16 -6.95 3.23 6.35
CA GLU A 16 -5.64 2.59 6.22
C GLU A 16 -4.66 3.61 5.61
N MET A 17 -3.43 3.65 6.13
CA MET A 17 -2.35 4.50 5.62
C MET A 17 -1.16 3.64 5.25
N ASP A 18 -0.94 3.46 3.96
CA ASP A 18 0.14 2.66 3.41
C ASP A 18 1.33 3.57 3.13
N LEU A 19 2.25 3.62 4.09
CA LEU A 19 3.47 4.41 3.97
C LEU A 19 4.28 3.97 2.75
N LEU A 20 4.38 2.66 2.51
CA LEU A 20 5.12 2.09 1.40
C LEU A 20 4.61 0.68 1.08
N GLU A 21 4.21 0.47 -0.17
CA GLU A 21 4.01 -0.84 -0.77
C GLU A 21 4.88 -0.98 -2.02
N ALA A 22 5.63 -2.08 -2.13
CA ALA A 22 6.45 -2.37 -3.31
C ALA A 22 6.40 -3.87 -3.63
N VAL A 23 6.47 -4.21 -4.92
CA VAL A 23 6.57 -5.60 -5.37
C VAL A 23 8.04 -5.95 -5.56
N GLY A 24 8.55 -6.95 -4.83
CA GLY A 24 9.99 -7.32 -4.86
C GLY A 24 10.53 -7.85 -6.19
N ASN A 25 9.67 -8.08 -7.20
CA ASN A 25 10.07 -8.60 -8.51
C ASN A 25 10.78 -7.53 -9.35
N ARG A 26 11.97 -7.84 -9.87
CA ARG A 26 12.76 -6.87 -10.68
C ARG A 26 12.14 -6.56 -12.05
N HIS A 27 11.51 -7.55 -12.67
CA HIS A 27 10.95 -7.45 -14.03
C HIS A 27 9.45 -7.68 -14.03
N TYR A 28 8.74 -6.95 -13.17
CA TYR A 28 7.29 -6.94 -13.11
C TYR A 28 6.76 -5.70 -13.85
N THR A 29 6.26 -5.89 -15.08
CA THR A 29 5.93 -4.79 -15.99
C THR A 29 4.50 -4.90 -16.52
N SER A 30 3.88 -3.75 -16.77
CA SER A 30 2.58 -3.68 -17.41
C SER A 30 2.69 -4.12 -18.88
N ARG A 31 1.80 -5.01 -19.32
CA ARG A 31 1.62 -5.39 -20.73
C ARG A 31 1.10 -4.24 -21.59
N ILE A 32 0.45 -3.25 -20.98
CA ILE A 32 -0.23 -2.15 -21.68
C ILE A 32 0.71 -0.95 -21.82
N THR A 33 1.33 -0.52 -20.71
CA THR A 33 2.14 0.70 -20.69
C THR A 33 3.63 0.44 -20.78
N ASN A 34 4.05 -0.83 -20.67
CA ASN A 34 5.45 -1.24 -20.55
C ASN A 34 6.21 -0.61 -19.35
N ARG A 35 5.49 0.01 -18.40
CA ARG A 35 6.07 0.55 -17.18
C ARG A 35 6.25 -0.55 -16.14
N THR A 36 7.33 -0.46 -15.36
CA THR A 36 7.55 -1.35 -14.23
C THR A 36 6.58 -1.03 -13.08
N ARG A 37 6.19 -2.06 -12.33
CA ARG A 37 5.59 -1.98 -10.98
C ARG A 37 6.35 -2.85 -10.00
N GLY A 38 7.58 -3.20 -10.38
CA GLY A 38 8.48 -4.04 -9.61
C GLY A 38 9.27 -3.27 -8.56
N ILE A 39 10.41 -3.83 -8.15
CA ILE A 39 11.20 -3.38 -6.99
C ILE A 39 11.77 -1.95 -7.09
N ALA A 40 11.67 -1.31 -8.25
CA ALA A 40 12.06 0.09 -8.45
C ALA A 40 10.94 1.09 -8.17
N VAL A 41 9.70 0.62 -7.98
CA VAL A 41 8.50 1.44 -7.78
C VAL A 41 7.89 1.11 -6.42
N ALA A 42 7.53 2.14 -5.68
CA ALA A 42 6.71 2.01 -4.49
C ALA A 42 5.50 2.92 -4.55
N HIS A 43 4.49 2.54 -3.78
CA HIS A 43 3.21 3.21 -3.68
C HIS A 43 3.01 3.67 -2.24
N SER A 44 2.66 4.93 -2.06
CA SER A 44 2.11 5.42 -0.79
C SER A 44 0.65 5.72 -1.01
N THR A 45 -0.23 5.20 -0.16
CA THR A 45 -1.69 5.30 -0.35
C THR A 45 -2.38 5.58 0.97
N ILE A 46 -3.48 6.32 0.94
CA ILE A 46 -4.46 6.29 2.02
C ILE A 46 -5.78 5.75 1.51
N HIS A 47 -6.43 4.92 2.32
CA HIS A 47 -7.72 4.29 2.04
C HIS A 47 -8.77 4.74 3.04
N TYR A 48 -9.96 5.09 2.56
CA TYR A 48 -11.09 5.53 3.37
C TYR A 48 -12.40 5.28 2.62
N GLY A 49 -13.45 4.89 3.33
CA GLY A 49 -14.78 4.78 2.71
C GLY A 49 -15.79 3.98 3.52
N GLU A 50 -17.03 3.99 3.07
CA GLU A 50 -18.15 3.35 3.79
C GLU A 50 -18.16 1.82 3.66
N SER A 51 -17.53 1.27 2.62
CA SER A 51 -17.46 -0.18 2.40
C SER A 51 -16.34 -0.53 1.43
N ARG A 52 -16.02 -1.81 1.26
CA ARG A 52 -15.05 -2.26 0.25
C ARG A 52 -15.41 -1.81 -1.17
N ALA A 53 -16.70 -1.73 -1.50
CA ALA A 53 -17.19 -1.27 -2.79
C ALA A 53 -17.07 0.26 -2.97
N GLN A 54 -16.90 0.98 -1.86
CA GLN A 54 -16.80 2.43 -1.80
C GLN A 54 -15.46 2.85 -1.22
N ASP A 55 -14.43 2.03 -1.39
CA ASP A 55 -13.07 2.40 -1.05
C ASP A 55 -12.66 3.58 -1.92
N ARG A 56 -12.33 4.70 -1.28
CA ARG A 56 -11.63 5.83 -1.88
C ARG A 56 -10.19 5.71 -1.49
N ARG A 57 -9.35 5.87 -2.51
CA ARG A 57 -7.91 5.85 -2.35
C ARG A 57 -7.31 7.07 -2.98
N HIS A 58 -6.30 7.60 -2.33
CA HIS A 58 -5.40 8.57 -2.92
C HIS A 58 -4.00 8.07 -2.66
N GLY A 59 -3.27 7.87 -3.73
CA GLY A 59 -1.95 7.31 -3.68
C GLY A 59 -1.12 7.88 -4.80
N GLU A 60 0.18 7.93 -4.55
CA GLU A 60 1.19 8.37 -5.51
C GLU A 60 2.30 7.33 -5.60
N ASP A 61 2.87 7.25 -6.80
CA ASP A 61 3.97 6.34 -7.10
C ASP A 61 5.29 7.10 -7.01
N TYR A 62 6.30 6.46 -6.42
CA TYR A 62 7.69 6.92 -6.52
C TYR A 62 8.55 5.86 -7.16
N THR A 63 9.32 6.27 -8.16
CA THR A 63 10.26 5.40 -8.88
C THR A 63 11.66 5.94 -8.75
N PHE A 64 12.58 5.10 -8.28
CA PHE A 64 14.00 5.45 -8.31
C PHE A 64 14.53 5.43 -9.76
N PRO A 65 15.17 6.50 -10.26
CA PRO A 65 15.67 6.54 -11.64
C PRO A 65 16.80 5.55 -11.93
N HIS A 66 17.68 5.31 -10.94
CA HIS A 66 18.94 4.59 -11.12
C HIS A 66 19.23 3.58 -9.99
N SER A 67 18.23 3.27 -9.15
CA SER A 67 18.33 2.31 -8.05
C SER A 67 16.98 1.61 -7.83
N THR A 68 16.92 0.75 -6.84
CA THR A 68 15.71 0.06 -6.40
C THR A 68 15.55 0.14 -4.89
N PHE A 69 14.34 -0.10 -4.39
CA PHE A 69 14.08 -0.19 -2.96
C PHE A 69 14.79 -1.39 -2.29
N GLY A 70 15.40 -2.28 -3.08
CA GLY A 70 16.20 -3.41 -2.60
C GLY A 70 17.71 -3.23 -2.64
N ASP A 71 18.23 -2.10 -3.15
CA ASP A 71 19.67 -1.90 -3.30
C ASP A 71 20.36 -1.46 -1.98
N GLY A 72 19.59 -1.01 -1.00
CA GLY A 72 20.11 -0.54 0.28
C GLY A 72 19.03 -0.17 1.29
N PHE A 73 19.47 0.40 2.42
CA PHE A 73 18.55 0.98 3.39
C PHE A 73 18.10 2.36 2.92
N HIS A 74 16.78 2.58 2.97
CA HIS A 74 16.15 3.87 2.75
C HIS A 74 15.42 4.31 4.02
N LYS A 75 15.23 5.63 4.18
CA LYS A 75 14.48 6.19 5.31
C LYS A 75 13.05 6.49 4.86
N TYR A 76 12.10 5.67 5.28
CA TYR A 76 10.68 5.95 5.08
C TYR A 76 10.15 6.78 6.24
N TRP A 77 9.33 7.78 5.93
CA TRP A 77 8.80 8.69 6.94
C TRP A 77 7.35 9.10 6.65
N LEU A 78 6.59 9.29 7.72
CA LEU A 78 5.23 9.78 7.75
C LEU A 78 5.21 11.04 8.60
N ASP A 79 4.69 12.13 8.05
CA ASP A 79 4.30 13.32 8.78
C ASP A 79 2.77 13.44 8.75
N TRP A 80 2.13 13.27 9.90
CA TRP A 80 0.68 13.17 10.03
C TRP A 80 0.20 14.08 11.14
N THR A 81 -0.70 14.98 10.77
CA THR A 81 -1.36 15.93 11.66
C THR A 81 -2.86 15.96 11.38
N GLU A 82 -3.62 16.74 12.14
CA GLU A 82 -5.04 17.02 11.83
C GLU A 82 -5.25 17.82 10.52
N ASN A 83 -4.17 18.35 9.93
CA ASN A 83 -4.23 19.22 8.76
C ASN A 83 -3.66 18.56 7.50
N HIS A 84 -2.83 17.51 7.63
CA HIS A 84 -2.23 16.83 6.49
C HIS A 84 -1.72 15.43 6.81
N ILE A 85 -1.54 14.65 5.74
CA ILE A 85 -0.78 13.41 5.71
C ILE A 85 0.26 13.53 4.60
N ILE A 86 1.54 13.45 4.96
CA ILE A 86 2.66 13.45 4.01
C ILE A 86 3.49 12.20 4.25
N MET A 87 3.76 11.45 3.18
CA MET A 87 4.54 10.22 3.19
C MET A 87 5.73 10.39 2.27
N GLY A 88 6.89 9.87 2.65
CA GLY A 88 8.10 10.01 1.86
C GLY A 88 9.14 8.92 2.06
N VAL A 89 10.11 8.93 1.15
CA VAL A 89 11.32 8.11 1.19
C VAL A 89 12.55 9.00 1.05
N ASP A 90 13.54 8.77 1.90
CA ASP A 90 14.75 9.59 2.03
C ASP A 90 14.39 11.07 2.16
N ASP A 91 14.81 11.91 1.21
CA ASP A 91 14.53 13.35 1.19
C ASP A 91 13.37 13.71 0.24
N HIS A 92 12.61 12.72 -0.25
CA HIS A 92 11.57 12.90 -1.25
C HIS A 92 10.16 12.61 -0.68
N PRO A 93 9.25 13.61 -0.65
CA PRO A 93 7.83 13.33 -0.44
C PRO A 93 7.28 12.56 -1.65
N ILE A 94 6.50 11.52 -1.38
CA ILE A 94 5.79 10.70 -2.37
C ILE A 94 4.33 11.18 -2.44
N LEU A 95 3.64 11.14 -1.30
CA LEU A 95 2.26 11.59 -1.16
C LEU A 95 2.22 12.80 -0.23
N SER A 96 1.47 13.82 -0.59
CA SER A 96 1.24 15.01 0.23
C SER A 96 -0.20 15.45 0.09
N TRP A 97 -1.03 15.15 1.09
CA TRP A 97 -2.45 15.47 1.05
C TRP A 97 -2.86 16.29 2.28
N ASN A 98 -3.34 17.51 2.03
CA ASN A 98 -4.02 18.31 3.04
C ASN A 98 -5.39 17.70 3.37
N THR A 99 -5.75 17.69 4.66
CA THR A 99 -7.08 17.30 5.10
C THR A 99 -8.14 18.13 4.37
N PRO A 100 -9.11 17.50 3.68
CA PRO A 100 -10.11 18.22 2.91
C PRO A 100 -10.87 19.22 3.78
N PRO A 101 -11.15 20.45 3.29
CA PRO A 101 -11.75 21.52 4.09
C PRO A 101 -13.14 21.15 4.63
N HIS A 102 -13.85 20.26 3.95
CA HIS A 102 -15.16 19.75 4.35
C HIS A 102 -15.14 18.27 4.79
N GLY A 103 -13.94 17.74 5.07
CA GLY A 103 -13.70 16.38 5.53
C GLY A 103 -13.76 15.31 4.44
N TYR A 104 -13.20 14.14 4.74
CA TYR A 104 -13.04 13.06 3.78
C TYR A 104 -14.37 12.48 3.27
N TRP A 105 -15.48 12.63 4.01
CA TRP A 105 -16.79 12.17 3.54
C TRP A 105 -17.25 12.94 2.31
N GLN A 106 -17.11 14.26 2.33
CA GLN A 106 -17.48 15.10 1.18
C GLN A 106 -16.48 14.92 0.03
N GLU A 107 -15.19 14.85 0.34
CA GLU A 107 -14.13 14.55 -0.64
C GLU A 107 -14.36 13.22 -1.38
N GLY A 108 -14.86 12.20 -0.67
CA GLY A 108 -15.15 10.89 -1.26
C GLY A 108 -16.38 10.85 -2.16
N GLU A 109 -17.17 11.94 -2.23
CA GLU A 109 -18.39 12.07 -3.03
C GLU A 109 -19.29 10.83 -2.90
N PHE A 110 -19.51 10.38 -1.66
CA PHE A 110 -20.29 9.17 -1.42
C PHE A 110 -21.76 9.36 -1.81
N PRO A 111 -22.44 8.31 -2.28
CA PRO A 111 -23.86 8.36 -2.62
C PRO A 111 -24.71 8.98 -1.49
N SER A 112 -25.63 9.88 -1.87
CA SER A 112 -26.43 10.67 -0.93
C SER A 112 -27.38 9.83 -0.05
N ASN A 113 -27.64 8.58 -0.43
CA ASN A 113 -28.45 7.64 0.35
C ASN A 113 -27.67 6.94 1.48
N LEU A 114 -26.37 7.21 1.62
CA LEU A 114 -25.55 6.67 2.71
C LEU A 114 -25.49 7.64 3.89
N HIS A 115 -25.43 7.07 5.08
CA HIS A 115 -25.17 7.82 6.29
C HIS A 115 -23.66 8.05 6.45
N ASN A 116 -23.25 9.28 6.79
CA ASN A 116 -21.86 9.60 7.07
C ASN A 116 -21.39 8.93 8.37
N VAL A 117 -20.61 7.85 8.25
CA VAL A 117 -20.04 7.12 9.40
C VAL A 117 -18.99 7.90 10.17
N TRP A 118 -18.48 9.00 9.62
CA TRP A 118 -17.50 9.88 10.27
C TRP A 118 -18.14 11.11 10.91
N SER A 119 -19.47 11.19 10.96
CA SER A 119 -20.21 12.31 11.56
C SER A 119 -19.90 12.56 13.04
N SER A 120 -19.40 11.55 13.78
CA SER A 120 -18.96 11.66 15.17
C SER A 120 -17.47 11.99 15.34
N GLY A 121 -16.72 12.05 14.23
CA GLY A 121 -15.30 12.34 14.18
C GLY A 121 -14.97 13.81 13.94
N THR A 122 -13.68 14.08 13.77
CA THR A 122 -13.18 15.38 13.31
C THR A 122 -13.18 15.47 11.79
N LYS A 123 -12.78 16.63 11.24
CA LYS A 123 -12.59 16.79 9.79
C LYS A 123 -11.57 15.81 9.19
N SER A 124 -10.62 15.32 9.99
CA SER A 124 -9.59 14.38 9.53
C SER A 124 -10.01 12.92 9.65
N ALA A 125 -11.22 12.62 10.15
CA ALA A 125 -11.75 11.26 10.16
C ALA A 125 -11.78 10.66 8.73
N PRO A 126 -11.33 9.41 8.55
CA PRO A 126 -11.06 8.41 9.59
C PRO A 126 -9.65 8.45 10.20
N PHE A 127 -8.77 9.34 9.76
CA PHE A 127 -7.38 9.48 10.23
C PHE A 127 -7.28 10.39 11.45
N ASP A 128 -8.23 10.28 12.37
CA ASP A 128 -8.32 11.05 13.61
C ASP A 128 -8.36 10.18 14.87
N LYS A 129 -7.96 8.91 14.72
CA LYS A 129 -7.81 7.91 15.77
C LYS A 129 -6.40 7.34 15.75
N PRO A 130 -5.92 6.69 16.82
CA PRO A 130 -4.61 6.02 16.83
C PRO A 130 -4.54 4.87 15.82
N PHE A 131 -3.35 4.64 15.23
CA PHE A 131 -3.07 3.54 14.30
C PHE A 131 -1.88 2.71 14.80
N TYR A 132 -1.92 1.41 14.54
CA TYR A 132 -0.74 0.54 14.60
C TYR A 132 0.07 0.65 13.31
N LEU A 133 1.39 0.62 13.47
CA LEU A 133 2.28 0.30 12.35
C LEU A 133 2.28 -1.20 12.11
N ILE A 134 2.18 -1.56 10.83
CA ILE A 134 2.28 -2.93 10.36
C ILE A 134 3.47 -2.99 9.42
N LEU A 135 4.26 -4.05 9.59
CA LEU A 135 5.43 -4.36 8.79
C LEU A 135 5.29 -5.81 8.39
N ASP A 136 5.13 -6.08 7.11
CA ASP A 136 4.96 -7.44 6.60
C ASP A 136 5.67 -7.62 5.26
N VAL A 137 5.79 -8.89 4.87
CA VAL A 137 6.19 -9.30 3.53
C VAL A 137 5.15 -10.28 3.04
N ALA A 138 4.19 -9.78 2.27
CA ALA A 138 3.14 -10.61 1.69
C ALA A 138 3.69 -11.51 0.58
N VAL A 139 3.30 -12.78 0.62
CA VAL A 139 3.49 -13.75 -0.47
C VAL A 139 2.12 -14.28 -0.84
N ASN A 140 1.60 -13.84 -1.99
CA ASN A 140 0.19 -14.04 -2.34
C ASN A 140 0.01 -14.42 -3.81
N GLY A 141 -1.09 -15.13 -4.12
CA GLY A 141 -1.59 -15.34 -5.47
C GLY A 141 -2.73 -14.38 -5.86
N GLY A 142 -3.45 -13.80 -4.90
CA GLY A 142 -4.73 -13.13 -5.16
C GLY A 142 -4.69 -11.68 -5.64
N GLN A 143 -3.54 -11.01 -5.66
CA GLN A 143 -3.45 -9.54 -5.89
C GLN A 143 -2.66 -9.15 -7.15
N PHE A 144 -2.22 -10.12 -7.95
CA PHE A 144 -1.42 -9.88 -9.17
C PHE A 144 -2.30 -9.94 -10.43
N SER A 145 -2.60 -8.78 -11.03
CA SER A 145 -3.42 -8.64 -12.23
C SER A 145 -2.79 -9.27 -13.48
N GLU A 146 -3.61 -9.79 -14.40
CA GLU A 146 -3.18 -10.31 -15.72
C GLU A 146 -2.54 -9.25 -16.63
N ASN A 147 -2.79 -7.97 -16.34
CA ASN A 147 -2.22 -6.85 -17.09
C ASN A 147 -0.72 -6.68 -16.84
N TYR A 148 -0.14 -7.44 -15.92
CA TYR A 148 1.29 -7.43 -15.64
C TYR A 148 1.93 -8.77 -15.98
N VAL A 149 3.19 -8.72 -16.40
CA VAL A 149 4.03 -9.89 -16.66
C VAL A 149 5.25 -9.84 -15.76
N ASN A 150 5.63 -11.01 -15.23
CA ASN A 150 6.91 -11.19 -14.55
C ASN A 150 7.88 -11.92 -15.49
N GLN A 151 9.15 -11.52 -15.49
CA GLN A 151 10.21 -12.19 -16.23
C GLN A 151 11.35 -12.68 -15.31
N PRO A 152 12.07 -13.74 -15.71
CA PRO A 152 11.86 -14.54 -16.92
C PRO A 152 10.68 -15.52 -16.82
N TYR A 153 10.13 -15.71 -15.62
CA TYR A 153 9.05 -16.66 -15.36
C TYR A 153 7.72 -15.93 -15.16
N PRO A 154 6.76 -16.10 -16.08
CA PRO A 154 5.42 -15.56 -15.91
C PRO A 154 4.70 -16.15 -14.70
N LYS A 155 3.72 -15.42 -14.20
CA LYS A 155 2.80 -15.87 -13.15
C LYS A 155 2.05 -17.14 -13.63
N PRO A 156 2.10 -18.26 -12.88
CA PRO A 156 1.50 -19.54 -13.30
C PRO A 156 0.01 -19.73 -12.94
N TRP A 157 -0.67 -18.72 -12.39
CA TRP A 157 -2.10 -18.76 -12.05
C TRP A 157 -2.81 -17.51 -12.58
N THR A 158 -4.14 -17.58 -12.69
CA THR A 158 -4.96 -16.41 -13.02
C THR A 158 -5.57 -15.78 -11.76
N LEU A 159 -5.95 -14.50 -11.86
CA LEU A 159 -6.64 -13.80 -10.79
C LEU A 159 -7.95 -14.51 -10.43
N HIS A 160 -8.20 -14.69 -9.13
CA HIS A 160 -9.36 -15.39 -8.56
C HIS A 160 -9.46 -16.89 -8.84
N GLU A 161 -8.39 -17.51 -9.33
CA GLU A 161 -8.35 -18.96 -9.46
C GLU A 161 -8.35 -19.63 -8.08
N PRO A 162 -9.25 -20.61 -7.80
CA PRO A 162 -9.39 -21.19 -6.47
C PRO A 162 -8.13 -21.93 -5.99
N ASP A 163 -7.29 -22.42 -6.90
CA ASP A 163 -6.05 -23.14 -6.62
C ASP A 163 -4.79 -22.28 -6.86
N ALA A 164 -4.92 -20.95 -6.97
CA ALA A 164 -3.81 -20.03 -7.26
C ALA A 164 -2.58 -20.24 -6.35
N MET A 165 -2.81 -20.41 -5.04
CA MET A 165 -1.73 -20.67 -4.08
C MET A 165 -1.07 -22.05 -4.28
N GLN A 166 -1.83 -23.06 -4.68
CA GLN A 166 -1.29 -24.38 -5.01
C GLN A 166 -0.41 -24.30 -6.26
N LYS A 167 -0.84 -23.57 -7.30
CA LYS A 167 -0.05 -23.35 -8.51
C LYS A 167 1.21 -22.53 -8.25
N PHE A 168 1.10 -21.47 -7.44
CA PHE A 168 2.26 -20.72 -6.94
C PHE A 168 3.28 -21.66 -6.29
N TRP A 169 2.83 -22.54 -5.39
CA TRP A 169 3.69 -23.50 -4.71
C TRP A 169 4.26 -24.59 -5.62
N ALA A 170 3.49 -25.09 -6.59
CA ALA A 170 3.96 -26.06 -7.58
C ALA A 170 5.10 -25.47 -8.43
N ALA A 171 5.03 -24.17 -8.73
CA ALA A 171 6.05 -23.44 -9.47
C ALA A 171 7.27 -23.01 -8.62
N ARG A 172 7.40 -23.45 -7.36
CA ARG A 172 8.51 -23.05 -6.47
C ARG A 172 9.90 -23.33 -7.02
N HIS A 173 10.05 -24.31 -7.89
CA HIS A 173 11.34 -24.57 -8.54
C HIS A 173 11.84 -23.39 -9.39
N LEU A 174 10.94 -22.48 -9.81
CA LEU A 174 11.27 -21.27 -10.58
C LEU A 174 11.68 -20.09 -9.68
N TRP A 175 10.98 -19.88 -8.56
CA TRP A 175 11.19 -18.70 -7.70
C TRP A 175 12.00 -18.99 -6.44
N LYS A 176 11.96 -20.20 -5.88
CA LYS A 176 12.73 -20.54 -4.67
C LYS A 176 14.23 -20.28 -4.83
N PRO A 177 14.87 -20.55 -6.00
CA PRO A 177 16.28 -20.24 -6.18
C PRO A 177 16.62 -18.75 -6.11
N THR A 178 15.65 -17.84 -6.30
CA THR A 178 15.89 -16.39 -6.22
C THR A 178 15.82 -15.85 -4.79
N TRP A 179 15.36 -16.66 -3.83
CA TRP A 179 15.25 -16.29 -2.42
C TRP A 179 16.54 -16.64 -1.68
N HIS A 180 17.51 -15.72 -1.71
CA HIS A 180 18.86 -15.91 -1.16
C HIS A 180 18.94 -15.61 0.35
N GLY A 181 17.96 -16.08 1.13
CA GLY A 181 17.87 -15.85 2.58
C GLY A 181 17.87 -14.36 2.92
N GLU A 182 18.83 -13.92 3.74
CA GLU A 182 19.02 -12.52 4.11
C GLU A 182 19.26 -11.60 2.89
N GLY A 183 19.68 -12.11 1.74
CA GLY A 183 19.82 -11.31 0.52
C GLY A 183 18.48 -10.79 -0.03
N THR A 184 17.36 -11.38 0.37
CA THR A 184 16.00 -11.05 -0.10
C THR A 184 15.01 -10.76 1.03
N ALA A 185 15.50 -10.66 2.27
CA ALA A 185 14.67 -10.34 3.43
C ALA A 185 14.34 -8.84 3.48
N MET A 186 13.16 -8.49 3.98
CA MET A 186 12.89 -7.13 4.43
C MET A 186 13.72 -6.86 5.69
N LYS A 187 14.69 -5.93 5.58
CA LYS A 187 15.58 -5.56 6.68
C LYS A 187 15.19 -4.23 7.26
N ILE A 188 14.87 -4.22 8.55
CA ILE A 188 14.48 -3.03 9.28
C ILE A 188 15.58 -2.71 10.29
N ARG A 189 16.26 -1.58 10.07
CA ARG A 189 17.32 -1.12 10.98
C ARG A 189 16.74 -0.55 12.27
N SER A 190 15.66 0.22 12.16
CA SER A 190 15.01 0.87 13.30
C SER A 190 13.63 1.38 12.91
N VAL A 191 12.74 1.47 13.89
CA VAL A 191 11.47 2.21 13.81
C VAL A 191 11.50 3.27 14.90
N LYS A 192 11.12 4.50 14.56
CA LYS A 192 10.95 5.59 15.53
C LYS A 192 9.60 6.23 15.28
N MET A 193 8.80 6.37 16.34
CA MET A 193 7.57 7.14 16.36
C MET A 193 7.71 8.26 17.38
N GLN A 194 7.29 9.46 17.00
CA GLN A 194 7.33 10.62 17.86
C GLN A 194 6.05 11.42 17.62
N GLN A 195 5.35 11.72 18.71
CA GLN A 195 4.26 12.68 18.71
C GLN A 195 4.82 14.04 19.11
N TYR A 196 4.38 15.10 18.46
CA TYR A 196 4.83 16.46 18.68
C TYR A 196 3.66 17.44 18.63
#